data_AF-A0A327XL43-F1
#
_entry.id   AF-A0A327XL43-F1
#
_cell.length_a   1.000
_cell.length_b   1.000
_cell.length_c   1.000
_cell.angle_alpha   90.00
_cell.angle_beta   90.00
_cell.angle_gamma   90.00
#
_symmetry.space_group_name_H-M   'P 1'
#
loop_
_entity.id
_entity.type
_entity.pdbx_description
1 polymer ?
#
loop_
_entity_poly.entity_id
_entity_poly.type
_entity_poly.pdbx_seq_one_letter_code
_entity_poly.pdbx_strand_id
1 'polypeptide(L)' 'MLGEVLGVERRRRWSEDEKLEILSEVGVGGASVTQVAQRHEITRSQIYGWRRDLKKKGLWSPDRGTVFLPVDFGE' A
#
# COMPACT_ATOMS: atom_id res chain seq x y z
N MET A 1 -0.12 22.19 -11.36
CA MET A 1 -0.59 22.19 -9.95
C MET A 1 -0.30 20.83 -9.35
N LEU A 2 0.89 20.68 -8.78
CA LEU A 2 1.33 19.45 -8.10
C LEU A 2 1.94 19.92 -6.79
N GLY A 3 1.42 19.44 -5.67
CA GLY A 3 2.09 19.60 -4.38
C GLY A 3 1.42 20.53 -3.38
N GLU A 4 0.09 20.50 -3.28
CA GLU A 4 -0.54 20.66 -1.97
C GLU A 4 -0.67 19.29 -1.32
N VAL A 5 0.48 18.66 -1.05
CA VAL A 5 0.57 17.76 0.08
C VAL A 5 0.47 18.68 1.29
N LEU A 6 -0.78 18.92 1.70
CA LEU A 6 -1.13 19.73 2.84
C LEU A 6 -0.42 19.15 4.06
N GLY A 7 0.67 19.80 4.46
CA GLY A 7 1.38 19.57 5.70
C GLY A 7 0.56 19.96 6.92
N VAL A 8 -0.72 19.57 6.98
CA VAL A 8 -1.70 20.03 7.97
C VAL A 8 -2.53 18.92 8.65
N GLU A 9 -2.35 17.63 8.36
CA GLU A 9 -3.02 16.53 9.09
C GLU A 9 -2.14 15.96 10.22
N ARG A 10 -1.65 16.88 11.04
CA ARG A 10 -0.48 16.80 11.94
C ARG A 10 -0.47 15.70 13.02
N ARG A 11 -1.43 14.76 13.13
CA ARG A 11 -1.28 13.67 14.11
C ARG A 11 -2.17 12.43 13.96
N ARG A 12 -2.68 12.07 12.77
CA ARG A 12 -3.24 10.70 12.66
C ARG A 12 -2.08 9.71 12.68
N ARG A 13 -1.81 9.16 13.86
CA ARG A 13 -0.75 8.16 14.03
C ARG A 13 -1.32 6.82 13.60
N TRP A 14 -1.12 6.49 12.33
CA TRP A 14 -1.48 5.19 11.79
C TRP A 14 -0.68 4.09 12.48
N SER A 15 -1.40 3.23 13.18
CA SER A 15 -0.86 1.99 13.74
C SER A 15 -0.45 1.04 12.63
N GLU A 16 0.40 0.07 12.93
CA GLU A 16 0.82 -0.93 11.93
C GLU A 16 -0.38 -1.69 11.35
N ASP A 17 -1.37 -1.97 12.19
CA ASP A 17 -2.63 -2.60 11.81
C ASP A 17 -3.44 -1.75 10.81
N GLU A 18 -3.67 -0.46 11.11
CA GLU A 18 -4.37 0.44 10.19
C GLU A 18 -3.63 0.59 8.85
N LYS A 19 -2.29 0.63 8.88
CA LYS A 19 -1.49 0.65 7.65
C LYS A 19 -1.70 -0.62 6.82
N LEU A 20 -1.78 -1.78 7.48
CA LEU A 20 -2.00 -3.07 6.82
C LEU A 20 -3.41 -3.17 6.23
N GLU A 21 -4.43 -2.67 6.93
CA GLU A 21 -5.81 -2.61 6.45
C GLU A 21 -5.89 -1.79 5.16
N ILE A 22 -5.36 -0.56 5.18
CA ILE A 22 -5.31 0.33 4.02
C ILE A 22 -4.52 -0.29 2.86
N LEU A 23 -3.36 -0.88 3.16
CA LEU A 23 -2.55 -1.55 2.14
C LEU A 23 -3.23 -2.78 1.56
N SER A 24 -4.05 -3.49 2.35
CA SER A 24 -4.80 -4.65 1.90
C SER A 24 -5.96 -4.28 0.99
N GLU A 25 -6.54 -3.07 1.10
CA GLU A 25 -7.53 -2.58 0.13
C GLU A 25 -6.92 -2.34 -1.25
N VAL A 26 -5.61 -2.09 -1.34
CA VAL A 26 -4.94 -1.87 -2.62
C VAL A 26 -4.95 -3.17 -3.44
N GLY A 27 -5.59 -3.14 -4.60
CA GLY A 27 -5.73 -4.28 -5.50
C GLY A 27 -6.99 -5.12 -5.25
N VAL A 28 -7.70 -4.93 -4.13
CA VAL A 28 -9.01 -5.56 -3.91
C VAL A 28 -10.02 -4.91 -4.85
N GLY A 29 -10.71 -5.73 -5.64
CA GLY A 29 -11.71 -5.26 -6.60
C GLY A 29 -11.18 -4.29 -7.66
N GLY A 30 -9.88 -4.31 -7.96
CA GLY A 30 -9.25 -3.41 -8.92
C GLY A 30 -8.94 -2.01 -8.39
N ALA A 31 -9.09 -1.77 -7.08
CA ALA A 31 -8.79 -0.48 -6.48
C ALA A 31 -7.29 -0.13 -6.61
N SER A 32 -7.00 0.97 -7.30
CA SER A 32 -5.63 1.46 -7.46
C SER A 32 -5.13 2.14 -6.18
N VAL A 33 -3.80 2.17 -6.00
CA VAL A 33 -3.11 2.97 -4.96
C VAL A 33 -3.64 4.41 -4.92
N THR A 34 -3.97 4.99 -6.07
CA THR A 34 -4.50 6.37 -6.18
C THR A 34 -5.92 6.50 -5.62
N GLN A 35 -6.76 5.47 -5.76
CA GLN A 35 -8.13 5.49 -5.23
C GLN A 35 -8.14 5.27 -3.72
N VAL A 36 -7.33 4.31 -3.23
CA VAL A 36 -7.16 4.06 -1.80
C VAL A 36 -6.56 5.27 -1.10
N ALA A 37 -5.56 5.92 -1.71
CA ALA A 37 -4.98 7.16 -1.23
C ALA A 37 -6.02 8.26 -1.03
N GLN A 38 -6.90 8.48 -2.02
CA GLN A 38 -7.96 9.47 -1.94
C GLN A 38 -9.01 9.13 -0.87
N ARG A 39 -9.40 7.86 -0.75
CA ARG A 39 -10.38 7.41 0.25
C ARG A 39 -9.93 7.67 1.69
N HIS A 40 -8.63 7.49 1.94
CA HIS A 40 -8.03 7.65 3.26
C HIS A 40 -7.32 8.99 3.46
N GLU A 41 -7.47 9.92 2.52
CA GLU A 41 -6.86 11.25 2.54
C GLU A 41 -5.32 11.23 2.68
N ILE A 42 -4.69 10.13 2.25
CA ILE A 42 -3.23 9.94 2.31
C ILE A 42 -2.58 10.11 0.95
N THR A 43 -1.27 10.34 0.95
CA THR A 43 -0.51 10.44 -0.30
C THR A 43 -0.06 9.08 -0.81
N ARG A 44 0.04 8.93 -2.13
CA ARG A 44 0.64 7.73 -2.75
C ARG A 44 2.05 7.46 -2.23
N SER A 45 2.85 8.51 -2.02
CA SER A 45 4.20 8.39 -1.46
C SER A 45 4.19 7.83 -0.03
N GLN A 46 3.18 8.16 0.78
CA GLN A 46 3.02 7.62 2.12
C GLN A 46 2.71 6.11 2.10
N ILE A 47 1.87 5.66 1.16
CA ILE A 47 1.58 4.23 0.94
C ILE A 47 2.85 3.46 0.57
N TYR A 48 3.66 3.98 -0.36
CA TYR A 48 4.96 3.36 -0.69
C TYR A 48 5.93 3.38 0.49
N GLY A 49 5.93 4.44 1.29
CA GLY A 49 6.68 4.52 2.54
C GLY A 49 6.29 3.43 3.53
N TRP A 50 4.99 3.20 3.73
CA TRP A 50 4.46 2.14 4.60
C TRP A 50 4.81 0.75 4.10
N ARG A 51 4.73 0.50 2.78
CA ARG A 51 5.18 -0.78 2.20
C ARG A 51 6.63 -1.08 2.56
N ARG A 52 7.50 -0.08 2.51
CA ARG A 52 8.92 -0.23 2.86
C ARG A 52 9.14 -0.43 4.36
N ASP A 53 8.44 0.32 5.21
CA ASP A 53 8.52 0.18 6.67
C ASP A 53 8.02 -1.18 7.14
N LEU A 54 6.84 -1.59 6.68
CA LEU A 54 6.24 -2.88 7.05
C LEU A 54 6.98 -4.07 6.45
N LYS A 55 7.57 -3.93 5.25
CA LYS A 55 8.46 -4.96 4.69
C LYS A 55 9.71 -5.16 5.55
N LYS A 56 10.32 -4.08 6.05
CA LYS A 56 11.47 -4.17 6.97
C LYS A 56 11.11 -4.86 8.28
N LYS A 57 9.87 -4.72 8.73
CA LYS A 57 9.34 -5.37 9.93
C LYS A 57 8.82 -6.80 9.70
N GLY A 58 8.82 -7.28 8.45
CA GLY A 58 8.24 -8.58 8.09
C GLY A 58 6.71 -8.64 8.12
N LEU A 59 6.03 -7.50 8.27
CA LEU A 59 4.58 -7.40 8.39
C LEU A 59 3.87 -7.29 7.04
N TRP A 60 4.60 -6.90 5.98
CA TRP A 60 4.05 -6.74 4.64
C TRP A 60 4.93 -7.41 3.58
N SER A 61 4.34 -8.36 2.85
CA SER A 61 4.92 -8.96 1.66
C SER A 61 4.07 -8.60 0.43
N PRO A 62 4.68 -8.17 -0.69
CA PRO A 62 3.96 -7.92 -1.94
C PRO A 62 3.28 -9.18 -2.49
N ASP A 63 3.69 -10.34 -1.97
CA ASP A 63 3.33 -11.68 -2.43
C ASP A 63 1.97 -12.19 -1.97
N ARG A 64 1.22 -11.46 -1.11
CA ARG A 64 -0.09 -11.94 -0.62
C ARG A 64 -1.11 -12.27 -1.72
N GLY A 65 -0.86 -11.89 -2.97
CA GLY A 65 -1.62 -12.37 -4.14
C GLY A 65 -0.80 -12.68 -5.39
N THR A 66 0.54 -12.68 -5.34
CA THR A 66 1.37 -12.96 -6.53
C THR A 66 2.07 -14.29 -6.35
N VAL A 67 1.38 -15.39 -6.68
CA VAL A 67 2.03 -16.70 -6.71
C VAL A 67 2.81 -16.80 -8.02
N PHE A 68 4.13 -16.90 -7.93
CA PHE A 68 4.94 -17.34 -9.07
C PHE A 68 4.67 -18.84 -9.28
N LEU A 69 3.78 -19.16 -10.22
CA LEU A 69 3.61 -20.55 -10.67
C LEU A 69 4.76 -20.88 -11.62
N PRO A 70 5.52 -21.97 -11.39
CA PRO A 70 6.47 -22.45 -12.39
C PRO A 70 5.67 -22.83 -13.64
N VAL A 71 5.94 -22.14 -14.76
CA VAL A 71 5.45 -22.59 -16.06
C VAL A 71 6.44 -23.62 -16.57
N ASP A 72 5.99 -24.87 -16.67
CA ASP A 72 6.75 -25.91 -17.33
C ASP A 72 6.57 -25.71 -18.84
N PHE A 73 7.66 -25.36 -19.53
CA PHE A 73 7.68 -25.34 -20.98
C PHE A 73 7.92 -26.78 -21.45
N GLY A 74 6.83 -27.54 -21.58
CA GLY A 74 6.88 -28.87 -22.19
C GLY A 74 7.39 -28.77 -23.63
N GLU A 75 8.46 -29.52 -23.91
CA GLU A 75 9.09 -29.74 -25.23
C GLU A 75 8.16 -30.37 -26.27
#